data_AF-A0A2P8FMJ2-F1
#
_entry.id   AF-A0A2P8FMJ2-F1
#
_cell.length_a   1.000
_cell.length_b   1.000
_cell.length_c   1.000
_cell.angle_alpha   90.00
_cell.angle_beta   90.00
_cell.angle_gamma   90.00
#
_symmetry.space_group_name_H-M   'P 1'
#
loop_
_entity.id
_entity.type
_entity.pdbx_description
1 polymer ?
#
loop_
_entity_poly.entity_id
_entity_poly.type
_entity_poly.pdbx_seq_one_letter_code
_entity_poly.pdbx_strand_id
1 'polypeptide(L)'
;MSLYEQISAYCIRHKIRLAEKRVIVADQLLVADEFTDGDTLWRDMRSRGIKISPATVYESLNWLVIAGFAERRFATDSRKNLFGIPEPVRNTLNS
;
A
#
# COMPACT_ATOMS: atom_id res chain seq x y z
N MET A 1 -11.88 2.98 12.17
CA MET A 1 -12.26 2.30 10.90
C MET A 1 -11.00 1.69 10.29
N SER A 2 -11.02 0.45 9.82
CA SER A 2 -9.87 -0.25 9.24
C SER A 2 -9.49 0.25 7.84
N LEU A 3 -8.24 -0.01 7.42
CA LEU A 3 -7.75 0.34 6.08
C LEU A 3 -8.52 -0.41 4.98
N TYR A 4 -8.89 -1.65 5.25
CA TYR A 4 -9.80 -2.41 4.38
C TYR A 4 -11.14 -1.71 4.16
N GLU A 5 -11.79 -1.25 5.23
CA GLU A 5 -13.09 -0.55 5.14
C GLU A 5 -12.97 0.75 4.34
N GLN A 6 -11.87 1.49 4.51
CA GLN A 6 -11.59 2.70 3.75
C GLN A 6 -11.44 2.42 2.25
N ILE A 7 -10.62 1.42 1.89
CA ILE A 7 -10.40 1.02 0.49
C ILE A 7 -11.70 0.49 -0.12
N SER A 8 -12.45 -0.33 0.62
CA SER A 8 -13.74 -0.87 0.20
C SER A 8 -14.76 0.24 -0.06
N ALA A 9 -14.90 1.19 0.87
CA ALA A 9 -15.79 2.34 0.72
C ALA A 9 -15.40 3.23 -0.47
N TYR A 10 -14.10 3.44 -0.71
CA TYR A 10 -13.61 4.14 -1.89
C TYR A 10 -13.98 3.39 -3.18
N CYS A 11 -13.77 2.08 -3.24
CA CYS A 11 -14.15 1.28 -4.39
C CYS A 11 -15.64 1.37 -4.70
N ILE A 12 -16.49 1.29 -3.68
CA ILE A 12 -17.95 1.45 -3.81
C ILE A 12 -18.30 2.85 -4.33
N ARG A 13 -17.76 3.90 -3.71
CA ARG A 13 -18.04 5.30 -4.08
C ARG A 13 -17.64 5.61 -5.52
N HIS A 14 -16.50 5.08 -5.96
CA HIS A 14 -15.96 5.29 -7.30
C HIS A 14 -16.43 4.25 -8.34
N LYS A 15 -17.35 3.35 -7.97
CA LYS A 15 -17.90 2.29 -8.84
C LYS A 15 -16.83 1.41 -9.50
N ILE A 16 -15.77 1.11 -8.77
CA ILE A 16 -14.67 0.23 -9.24
C ILE A 16 -14.65 -1.07 -8.46
N ARG A 17 -14.21 -2.15 -9.10
CA ARG A 17 -14.04 -3.44 -8.44
C ARG A 17 -12.94 -3.36 -7.38
N LEU A 18 -13.24 -3.86 -6.18
CA LEU A 18 -12.23 -4.11 -5.15
C LEU A 18 -11.35 -5.29 -5.58
N ALA A 19 -10.05 -5.03 -5.72
CA ALA A 19 -9.06 -6.06 -5.99
C ALA A 19 -8.34 -6.41 -4.68
N GLU A 20 -8.52 -7.64 -4.19
CA GLU A 20 -7.99 -8.09 -2.89
C GLU A 20 -6.48 -7.88 -2.76
N LYS A 21 -5.72 -8.04 -3.85
CA LYS A 21 -4.27 -7.80 -3.85
C LYS A 21 -3.88 -6.38 -3.46
N ARG A 22 -4.72 -5.38 -3.73
CA ARG A 22 -4.48 -3.99 -3.30
C ARG A 22 -4.61 -3.84 -1.79
N VAL A 23 -5.60 -4.51 -1.21
CA VAL A 23 -5.78 -4.56 0.25
C VAL A 23 -4.57 -5.23 0.88
N ILE A 24 -4.16 -6.40 0.36
CA ILE A 24 -3.00 -7.11 0.87
C ILE A 24 -1.76 -6.20 0.84
N VAL A 25 -1.47 -5.51 -0.26
CA VAL A 25 -0.32 -4.60 -0.35
C VAL A 25 -0.45 -3.42 0.64
N ALA A 26 -1.66 -2.88 0.82
CA ALA A 26 -1.92 -1.80 1.77
C ALA A 26 -1.68 -2.24 3.23
N ASP A 27 -2.15 -3.44 3.60
CA ASP A 27 -1.92 -4.01 4.92
C ASP A 27 -0.43 -4.23 5.19
N GLN A 28 0.33 -4.67 4.18
CA GLN A 28 1.77 -4.87 4.34
C GLN A 28 2.54 -3.55 4.45
N LEU A 29 2.09 -2.48 3.78
CA LEU A 29 2.61 -1.13 4.03
C LEU A 29 2.30 -0.64 5.45
N LEU A 30 1.13 -0.98 5.99
CA LEU A 30 0.77 -0.62 7.37
C LEU A 30 1.68 -1.35 8.37
N VAL A 31 1.95 -2.65 8.14
CA VAL A 31 2.84 -3.47 8.98
C VAL A 31 4.30 -3.02 8.91
N ALA A 32 4.77 -2.53 7.76
CA ALA A 32 6.15 -2.05 7.62
C ALA A 32 6.48 -0.85 8.52
N ASP A 33 5.44 -0.13 8.99
CA ASP A 33 5.45 1.08 9.83
C ASP A 33 6.18 2.30 9.23
N GLU A 34 7.29 2.08 8.55
CA GLU A 34 8.09 3.08 7.84
C GLU A 34 7.93 3.00 6.31
N PHE A 35 8.51 3.99 5.63
CA PHE A 35 8.56 4.03 4.17
C PHE A 35 9.52 2.95 3.64
N THR A 36 9.05 2.08 2.75
CA THR A 36 9.83 0.99 2.14
C THR A 36 9.83 1.07 0.62
N ASP A 37 10.88 0.59 -0.03
CA ASP A 37 10.85 0.39 -1.48
C ASP A 37 10.01 -0.85 -1.86
N GLY A 38 9.52 -0.87 -3.11
CA GLY A 38 8.63 -1.92 -3.59
C GLY A 38 9.27 -3.31 -3.67
N ASP A 39 10.58 -3.40 -3.91
CA ASP A 39 11.28 -4.69 -3.96
C ASP A 39 11.46 -5.26 -2.56
N THR A 40 11.77 -4.41 -1.58
CA THR A 40 11.89 -4.78 -0.18
C THR A 40 10.53 -5.26 0.36
N LEU A 41 9.45 -4.52 0.07
CA LEU A 41 8.09 -4.93 0.44
C LEU A 41 7.73 -6.28 -0.18
N TRP A 42 7.98 -6.46 -1.49
CA TRP A 42 7.68 -7.72 -2.17
C TRP A 42 8.47 -8.91 -1.60
N ARG A 43 9.76 -8.73 -1.30
CA ARG A 43 10.60 -9.79 -0.70
C ARG A 43 10.09 -10.20 0.68
N ASP A 44 9.71 -9.23 1.50
CA ASP A 44 9.14 -9.47 2.82
C ASP A 44 7.77 -10.18 2.74
N MET A 45 6.88 -9.75 1.83
CA MET A 45 5.63 -10.46 1.55
C MET A 45 5.90 -11.92 1.15
N ARG A 46 6.92 -12.13 0.30
CA ARG A 46 7.27 -13.45 -0.20
C ARG A 46 7.84 -14.35 0.90
N SER A 47 8.66 -13.83 1.80
CA SER A 47 9.23 -14.59 2.93
C SER A 47 8.15 -15.05 3.91
N ARG A 48 7.06 -14.29 4.04
CA ARG A 48 5.85 -14.64 4.82
C ARG A 48 4.88 -15.57 4.08
N GLY A 49 5.24 -16.04 2.89
CA GLY A 49 4.42 -16.97 2.10
C GLY A 49 3.33 -16.33 1.23
N ILE A 50 3.23 -14.99 1.18
CA ILE A 50 2.26 -14.29 0.34
C ILE A 50 2.70 -14.39 -1.13
N LYS A 51 1.86 -15.01 -1.97
CA LYS A 51 2.16 -15.27 -3.38
C LYS A 51 1.61 -14.15 -4.28
N ILE A 52 2.35 -13.06 -4.40
CA ILE A 52 2.09 -11.97 -5.34
C ILE A 52 3.33 -11.71 -6.21
N SER A 53 3.13 -11.33 -7.47
CA SER A 53 4.26 -10.98 -8.35
C SER A 53 4.76 -9.57 -8.02
N PRO A 54 6.05 -9.26 -8.28
CA PRO A 54 6.58 -7.91 -8.13
C PRO A 54 5.75 -6.88 -8.93
N ALA A 55 5.39 -7.22 -10.18
CA ALA A 55 4.58 -6.35 -11.03
C ALA A 55 3.24 -5.97 -10.38
N THR A 56 2.52 -6.96 -9.81
CA THR A 56 1.25 -6.67 -9.14
C THR A 56 1.44 -5.89 -7.83
N VAL A 57 2.58 -6.03 -7.15
CA VAL A 57 2.93 -5.15 -6.01
C VAL A 57 3.05 -3.71 -6.50
N TYR A 58 3.85 -3.43 -7.53
CA TYR A 58 4.01 -2.07 -8.06
C TYR A 58 2.70 -1.49 -8.64
N GLU A 59 1.89 -2.27 -9.34
CA GLU A 59 0.56 -1.84 -9.79
C GLU A 59 -0.34 -1.45 -8.61
N SER A 60 -0.31 -2.24 -7.53
CA SER A 60 -1.08 -1.96 -6.32
C SER A 60 -0.56 -0.72 -5.60
N LEU A 61 0.76 -0.57 -5.44
CA LEU A 61 1.39 0.62 -4.87
C LEU A 61 1.02 1.89 -5.64
N ASN A 62 1.11 1.84 -6.97
CA ASN A 62 0.73 2.96 -7.83
C ASN A 62 -0.75 3.32 -7.64
N TRP A 63 -1.63 2.32 -7.59
CA TRP A 63 -3.05 2.55 -7.36
C TRP A 63 -3.32 3.15 -5.98
N LEU A 64 -2.68 2.63 -4.93
CA LEU A 64 -2.83 3.14 -3.56
C LEU A 64 -2.39 4.59 -3.44
N VAL A 65 -1.30 4.97 -4.13
CA VAL A 65 -0.84 6.37 -4.21
C VAL A 65 -1.86 7.25 -4.93
N ILE A 66 -2.37 6.81 -6.09
CA ILE A 66 -3.36 7.58 -6.86
C ILE A 66 -4.68 7.73 -6.07
N ALA A 67 -5.09 6.70 -5.33
CA ALA A 67 -6.29 6.71 -4.52
C ALA A 67 -6.13 7.45 -3.17
N GLY A 68 -4.91 7.87 -2.82
CA GLY A 68 -4.63 8.61 -1.58
C GLY A 68 -4.48 7.76 -0.32
N PHE A 69 -4.35 6.43 -0.46
CA PHE A 69 -4.14 5.51 0.67
C PHE A 69 -2.67 5.30 1.01
N ALA A 70 -1.76 5.60 0.08
CA ALA A 70 -0.33 5.54 0.27
C ALA A 70 0.33 6.83 -0.25
N GLU A 71 1.55 7.08 0.20
CA GLU A 71 2.39 8.16 -0.29
C GLU A 71 3.63 7.57 -0.97
N ARG A 72 4.11 8.24 -2.03
CA ARG A 72 5.41 7.96 -2.65
C ARG A 72 6.39 9.06 -2.31
N ARG A 73 7.56 8.70 -1.79
CA ARG A 73 8.72 9.58 -1.57
C ARG A 73 9.89 9.15 -2.44
N PHE A 74 10.68 10.12 -2.87
CA PHE A 74 11.96 9.84 -3.55
C PHE A 74 13.06 9.77 -2.51
N ALA A 75 13.76 8.63 -2.44
CA ALA A 75 14.97 8.54 -1.62
C ALA A 75 16.08 9.36 -2.29
N THR A 76 16.54 10.42 -1.62
CA THR A 76 17.61 11.30 -2.09
C THR A 76 18.89 10.53 -2.42
N ASP A 77 19.14 9.45 -1.68
CA ASP A 77 20.44 8.77 -1.69
C ASP A 77 20.46 7.53 -2.62
N SER A 78 19.30 7.04 -3.09
CA SER A 78 19.24 5.76 -3.80
C SER A 78 18.47 5.75 -5.13
N ARG A 79 17.95 6.90 -5.59
CA ARG A 79 17.07 6.98 -6.79
C ARG A 79 15.87 6.02 -6.74
N LYS A 80 15.53 5.49 -5.56
CA LYS A 80 14.41 4.57 -5.35
C LYS A 80 13.16 5.34 -4.95
N ASN A 81 12.02 4.80 -5.34
CA ASN A 81 10.73 5.19 -4.80
C ASN A 81 10.49 4.43 -3.50
N LEU A 82 10.24 5.18 -2.44
CA LEU A 82 9.77 4.65 -1.17
C LEU A 82 8.26 4.86 -1.05
N PHE A 83 7.57 3.92 -0.44
CA PHE A 83 6.13 3.89 -0.27
C PHE A 83 5.79 3.68 1.19
N GLY A 84 4.77 4.36 1.69
CA GLY A 84 4.30 4.25 3.07
C GLY A 84 2.87 4.71 3.23
N ILE A 85 2.27 4.42 4.37
CA ILE A 85 0.96 4.97 4.75
C ILE A 85 1.18 6.36 5.35
N PRO A 86 0.60 7.44 4.78
CA PRO A 86 0.80 8.80 5.27
C PRO A 86 0.07 9.03 6.59
N GLU A 87 0.58 9.94 7.42
CA GLU A 87 0.02 10.17 8.77
C GLU A 87 -1.47 10.52 8.82
N PRO A 88 -2.04 11.31 7.90
CA PRO A 88 -3.48 11.53 7.88
C PRO A 88 -4.28 10.23 7.80
N VAL A 89 -3.82 9.27 6.99
CA VAL A 89 -4.47 7.95 6.89
C VAL A 89 -4.27 7.16 8.18
N ARG A 90 -3.05 7.10 8.74
CA ARG A 90 -2.76 6.42 10.02
C ARG A 90 -3.62 6.93 11.16
N ASN A 91 -3.80 8.25 11.26
CA ASN A 91 -4.63 8.86 12.29
C ASN A 91 -6.09 8.39 12.24
N THR A 92 -6.66 8.24 11.03
CA THR A 92 -8.03 7.73 10.87
C THR A 92 -8.21 6.25 11.25
N LEU A 93 -7.11 5.49 11.31
CA LEU A 93 -7.10 4.07 11.73
C LEU A 93 -7.07 3.94 13.25
N ASN A 94 -6.43 4.89 13.95
CA ASN A 94 -6.26 4.92 15.40
C ASN A 94 -7.37 5.70 16.14
N SER A 95 -8.37 6.22 15.40
CA SER A 95 -9.50 7.00 15.92
C SER A 95 -10.75 6.15 16.14
#